data_AF-G8JV20-F1
#
_entry.id   AF-G8JV20-F1
#
_cell.length_a   1.000
_cell.length_b   1.000
_cell.length_c   1.000
_cell.angle_alpha   90.00
_cell.angle_beta   90.00
_cell.angle_gamma   90.00
#
_symmetry.space_group_name_H-M   'P 1'
#
loop_
_entity.id
_entity.type
_entity.pdbx_description
1 polymer ?
#
loop_
_entity_poly.entity_id
_entity_poly.type
_entity_poly.pdbx_seq_one_letter_code
_entity_poly.pdbx_strand_id
1 'polypeptide(L)'
;MASSGIESNIPIQDVQNDHELKEDSASTLSASKKKIAEQNTQDYYDFIMPQLQITETILELTEQVLQQQASYISRYIDFLNKYINYQRKVTTLRFERATLIKYVKKLRFLNDFLYNYKPDFSTIGNPLQNLVKPLGSFFIRYLEIIDLLNYYLTQSLRSETISKTLNQDLVLSPGSIAMVDKTYRVYVKFVQWFIESSSSVTTGDLTMEVVQFTRKCAMEDGIDLGETDDVLLQEVQLVTSSEEFEDLLDKWKQVLSFQCTDLDDTFNENVKHWSQLFDKRKDK
;
A
#
# COMPACT_ATOMS: atom_id res chain seq x y z
N MET A 1 48.69 74.30 -49.53
CA MET A 1 49.40 73.10 -49.05
C MET A 1 49.25 73.05 -47.54
N ALA A 2 48.78 71.91 -47.04
CA ALA A 2 48.68 71.42 -45.64
C ALA A 2 47.80 72.19 -44.64
N SER A 3 46.95 71.44 -43.93
CA SER A 3 45.82 71.86 -43.08
C SER A 3 45.90 71.24 -41.68
N SER A 4 45.00 71.69 -40.80
CA SER A 4 44.60 71.19 -39.45
C SER A 4 45.50 71.58 -38.26
N GLY A 5 45.00 71.78 -37.05
CA GLY A 5 43.69 71.42 -36.47
C GLY A 5 43.39 72.15 -35.14
N ILE A 6 42.19 71.90 -34.63
CA ILE A 6 41.39 72.71 -33.67
C ILE A 6 41.47 72.18 -32.22
N GLU A 7 41.20 73.11 -31.31
CA GLU A 7 40.93 73.11 -29.86
C GLU A 7 40.13 71.94 -29.25
N SER A 8 40.28 71.73 -27.93
CA SER A 8 39.16 71.76 -26.96
C SER A 8 39.62 71.61 -25.50
N ASN A 9 38.84 72.23 -24.60
CA ASN A 9 39.02 72.29 -23.15
C ASN A 9 37.87 71.52 -22.43
N ILE A 10 38.20 70.89 -21.31
CA ILE A 10 37.39 70.06 -20.36
C ILE A 10 36.83 71.00 -19.24
N PRO A 11 35.70 70.76 -18.48
CA PRO A 11 35.39 69.55 -17.68
C PRO A 11 33.93 69.08 -17.39
N ILE A 12 33.84 67.74 -17.23
CA ILE A 12 33.18 66.88 -16.19
C ILE A 12 31.68 67.02 -15.87
N GLN A 13 30.91 65.94 -16.11
CA GLN A 13 29.89 65.41 -15.19
C GLN A 13 29.63 63.89 -15.37
N ASP A 14 29.55 63.23 -14.21
CA ASP A 14 28.81 62.02 -13.77
C ASP A 14 29.02 60.60 -14.33
N VAL A 15 29.29 59.72 -13.36
CA VAL A 15 29.36 58.26 -13.38
C VAL A 15 28.02 57.71 -12.91
N GLN A 16 27.34 56.84 -13.67
CA GLN A 16 26.45 55.81 -13.13
C GLN A 16 26.10 54.69 -14.13
N ASN A 17 26.30 53.46 -13.67
CA ASN A 17 25.60 52.19 -13.97
C ASN A 17 25.83 51.46 -15.32
N ASP A 18 26.93 50.68 -15.35
CA ASP A 18 27.06 49.44 -16.14
C ASP A 18 27.01 48.23 -15.18
N HIS A 19 25.82 47.73 -14.82
CA HIS A 19 25.73 46.47 -14.07
C HIS A 19 24.36 45.75 -14.16
N GLU A 20 23.69 45.75 -15.32
CA GLU A 20 22.34 45.14 -15.41
C GLU A 20 22.06 44.27 -16.66
N LEU A 21 23.09 43.76 -17.34
CA LEU A 21 22.89 42.97 -18.58
C LEU A 21 23.55 41.58 -18.63
N LYS A 22 23.98 41.00 -17.50
CA LYS A 22 24.64 39.67 -17.49
C LYS A 22 23.98 38.58 -16.64
N GLU A 23 22.97 38.86 -15.82
CA GLU A 23 22.37 37.85 -14.93
C GLU A 23 21.14 37.12 -15.53
N ASP A 24 20.41 37.73 -16.47
CA ASP A 24 19.19 37.13 -17.03
C ASP A 24 19.43 36.02 -18.06
N SER A 25 20.60 35.97 -18.70
CA SER A 25 20.94 34.97 -19.72
C SER A 25 21.47 33.66 -19.12
N ALA A 26 22.08 33.70 -17.93
CA ALA A 26 22.57 32.51 -17.25
C ALA A 26 21.46 31.70 -16.56
N SER A 27 20.43 32.37 -16.05
CA SER A 27 19.27 31.73 -15.40
C SER A 27 18.37 31.01 -16.41
N THR A 28 18.17 31.59 -17.61
CA THR A 28 17.41 30.98 -18.72
C THR A 28 18.14 29.80 -19.35
N LEU A 29 19.47 29.86 -19.51
CA LEU A 29 20.28 28.73 -19.99
C LEU A 29 20.32 27.57 -18.97
N SER A 30 20.37 27.87 -17.68
CA SER A 30 20.28 26.89 -16.59
C SER A 30 18.92 26.18 -16.58
N ALA A 31 17.82 26.93 -16.66
CA ALA A 31 16.46 26.39 -16.71
C ALA A 31 16.18 25.59 -17.99
N SER A 32 16.73 26.03 -19.13
CA SER A 32 16.62 25.32 -20.41
C SER A 32 17.41 24.02 -20.41
N LYS A 33 18.65 24.00 -19.87
CA LYS A 33 19.44 22.77 -19.71
C LYS A 33 18.79 21.79 -18.73
N LYS A 34 18.16 22.28 -17.66
CA LYS A 34 17.43 21.45 -16.70
C LYS A 34 16.19 20.83 -17.33
N LYS A 35 15.41 21.61 -18.09
CA LYS A 35 14.28 21.10 -18.89
C LYS A 35 14.72 20.09 -19.94
N ILE A 36 15.80 20.34 -20.67
CA ILE A 36 16.33 19.40 -21.68
C ILE A 36 16.84 18.11 -21.02
N ALA A 37 17.45 18.19 -19.84
CA ALA A 37 17.87 17.01 -19.08
C ALA A 37 16.66 16.22 -18.53
N GLU A 38 15.66 16.89 -17.97
CA GLU A 38 14.40 16.27 -17.51
C GLU A 38 13.64 15.62 -18.67
N GLN A 39 13.63 16.27 -19.84
CA GLN A 39 12.95 15.79 -21.04
C GLN A 39 13.70 14.61 -21.69
N ASN A 40 15.03 14.65 -21.78
CA ASN A 40 15.83 13.50 -22.24
C ASN A 40 15.75 12.30 -21.28
N THR A 41 15.53 12.56 -19.99
CA THR A 41 15.34 11.49 -18.98
C THR A 41 13.94 10.89 -19.13
N GLN A 42 12.91 11.71 -19.33
CA GLN A 42 11.55 11.26 -19.59
C GLN A 42 11.45 10.49 -20.92
N ASP A 43 12.09 10.99 -21.99
CA ASP A 43 12.14 10.32 -23.29
C ASP A 43 12.86 8.95 -23.19
N TYR A 44 13.87 8.81 -22.32
CA TYR A 44 14.53 7.53 -22.03
C TYR A 44 13.62 6.57 -21.26
N TYR A 45 12.85 7.05 -20.30
CA TYR A 45 11.86 6.23 -19.59
C TYR A 45 10.68 5.83 -20.49
N ASP A 46 10.20 6.73 -21.34
CA ASP A 46 9.15 6.47 -22.32
C ASP A 46 9.61 5.53 -23.45
N PHE A 47 10.91 5.49 -23.75
CA PHE A 47 11.51 4.56 -24.72
C PHE A 47 11.71 3.14 -24.17
N ILE A 48 11.89 2.97 -22.86
CA ILE A 48 12.23 1.68 -22.23
C ILE A 48 11.03 1.06 -21.51
N MET A 49 10.08 1.87 -21.04
CA MET A 49 8.87 1.39 -20.39
C MET A 49 7.71 1.35 -21.38
N PRO A 50 7.12 0.18 -21.67
CA PRO A 50 5.90 0.11 -22.44
C PRO A 50 4.83 0.93 -21.72
N GLN A 51 4.14 1.81 -22.44
CA GLN A 51 3.01 2.54 -21.90
C GLN A 51 1.87 1.55 -21.66
N LEU A 52 1.83 0.97 -20.45
CA LEU A 52 0.74 0.13 -19.99
C LEU A 52 -0.54 0.96 -19.99
N GLN A 53 -1.54 0.48 -20.70
CA GLN A 53 -2.83 1.15 -20.82
C GLN A 53 -3.90 0.37 -20.06
N ILE A 54 -4.88 1.09 -19.54
CA ILE A 54 -6.09 0.52 -18.98
C ILE A 54 -6.90 -0.11 -20.12
N THR A 55 -7.19 -1.39 -19.98
CA THR A 55 -8.10 -2.13 -20.86
C THR A 55 -9.43 -2.39 -20.14
N GLU A 56 -10.44 -2.80 -20.89
CA GLU A 56 -11.72 -3.24 -20.32
C GLU A 56 -11.52 -4.42 -19.36
N THR A 57 -10.71 -5.41 -19.76
CA THR A 57 -10.40 -6.58 -18.94
C THR A 57 -9.68 -6.22 -17.64
N ILE A 58 -8.74 -5.26 -17.67
CA ILE A 58 -8.11 -4.75 -16.44
C ILE A 58 -9.14 -4.16 -15.49
N LEU A 59 -10.11 -3.39 -15.99
CA LEU A 59 -11.14 -2.78 -15.15
C LEU A 59 -12.06 -3.83 -14.52
N GLU A 60 -12.50 -4.82 -15.30
CA GLU A 60 -13.33 -5.94 -14.81
C GLU A 60 -12.59 -6.79 -13.77
N LEU A 61 -11.32 -7.13 -14.04
CA LEU A 61 -10.49 -7.88 -13.08
C LEU A 61 -10.22 -7.07 -11.82
N THR A 62 -10.00 -5.76 -11.96
CA THR A 62 -9.80 -4.86 -10.82
C THR A 62 -11.05 -4.82 -9.93
N GLU A 63 -12.24 -4.75 -10.52
CA GLU A 63 -13.49 -4.83 -9.76
C GLU A 63 -13.59 -6.14 -8.96
N GLN A 64 -13.27 -7.27 -9.60
CA GLN A 64 -13.29 -8.57 -8.93
C GLN A 64 -12.23 -8.65 -7.81
N VAL A 65 -11.04 -8.10 -8.01
CA VAL A 65 -10.01 -8.01 -6.98
C VAL A 65 -10.49 -7.14 -5.82
N LEU A 66 -11.14 -6.01 -6.07
CA LEU A 66 -11.74 -5.18 -5.03
C LEU A 66 -12.80 -5.94 -4.22
N GLN A 67 -13.57 -6.82 -4.87
CA GLN A 67 -14.49 -7.72 -4.17
C GLN A 67 -13.76 -8.77 -3.30
N GLN A 68 -12.58 -9.26 -3.72
CA GLN A 68 -11.74 -10.13 -2.87
C GLN A 68 -11.15 -9.35 -1.68
N GLN A 69 -10.74 -8.10 -1.89
CA GLN A 69 -10.30 -7.20 -0.82
C GLN A 69 -11.44 -6.92 0.18
N ALA A 70 -12.65 -6.69 -0.32
CA ALA A 70 -13.84 -6.50 0.52
C ALA A 70 -14.17 -7.77 1.32
N SER A 71 -14.06 -8.94 0.68
CA SER A 71 -14.28 -10.23 1.31
C SER A 71 -13.31 -10.45 2.48
N TYR A 72 -12.03 -10.13 2.30
CA TYR A 72 -11.03 -10.19 3.36
C TYR A 72 -11.42 -9.36 4.59
N ILE A 73 -11.79 -8.10 4.38
CA ILE A 73 -12.24 -7.22 5.47
C ILE A 73 -13.53 -7.75 6.11
N SER A 74 -14.48 -8.25 5.31
CA SER A 74 -15.71 -8.87 5.80
C SER A 74 -15.45 -10.07 6.71
N ARG A 75 -14.50 -10.94 6.38
CA ARG A 75 -14.12 -12.08 7.24
C ARG A 75 -13.65 -11.61 8.62
N TYR A 76 -12.81 -10.58 8.68
CA TYR A 76 -12.43 -9.97 9.97
C TYR A 76 -13.64 -9.39 10.71
N ILE A 77 -14.51 -8.65 10.03
CA ILE A 77 -15.69 -8.04 10.65
C ILE A 77 -16.58 -9.12 11.28
N ASP A 78 -16.86 -10.19 10.55
CA ASP A 78 -17.73 -11.29 11.00
C ASP A 78 -17.12 -12.05 12.16
N PHE A 79 -15.84 -12.40 12.06
CA PHE A 79 -15.09 -13.04 13.14
C PHE A 79 -15.06 -12.18 14.41
N LEU A 80 -14.66 -10.91 14.28
CA LEU A 80 -14.56 -9.99 15.41
C LEU A 80 -15.91 -9.70 16.05
N ASN A 81 -16.99 -9.60 15.27
CA ASN A 81 -18.34 -9.47 15.81
C ASN A 81 -18.70 -10.62 16.75
N LYS A 82 -18.41 -11.86 16.33
CA LYS A 82 -18.63 -13.06 17.16
C LYS A 82 -17.72 -13.02 18.39
N TYR A 83 -16.45 -12.67 18.21
CA TYR A 83 -15.48 -12.57 19.32
C TYR A 83 -15.87 -11.53 20.37
N ILE A 84 -16.29 -10.33 19.94
CA ILE A 84 -16.81 -9.25 20.79
C ILE A 84 -18.03 -9.70 21.60
N ASN A 85 -18.87 -10.58 21.04
CA ASN A 85 -20.01 -11.15 21.75
C ASN A 85 -19.58 -12.13 22.85
N TYR A 86 -18.55 -12.94 22.63
CA TYR A 86 -17.98 -13.80 23.68
C TYR A 86 -17.27 -12.98 24.75
N GLN A 87 -16.50 -11.94 24.39
CA GLN A 87 -15.87 -11.03 25.35
C GLN A 87 -16.88 -10.30 26.24
N ARG A 88 -18.13 -10.09 25.79
CA ARG A 88 -19.20 -9.52 26.63
C ARG A 88 -19.48 -10.36 27.88
N LYS A 89 -19.24 -11.67 27.83
CA LYS A 89 -19.41 -12.60 28.97
C LYS A 89 -18.24 -12.52 29.97
N VAL A 90 -17.16 -11.81 29.64
CA VAL A 90 -15.94 -11.68 30.46
C VAL A 90 -15.75 -10.23 30.87
N THR A 91 -16.20 -9.88 32.08
CA THR A 91 -16.25 -8.49 32.56
C THR A 91 -14.89 -7.81 32.68
N THR A 92 -13.83 -8.58 32.90
CA THR A 92 -12.45 -8.09 33.00
C THR A 92 -11.91 -7.57 31.66
N LEU A 93 -12.49 -7.97 30.53
CA LEU A 93 -12.07 -7.58 29.17
C LEU A 93 -12.92 -6.45 28.55
N ARG A 94 -13.64 -5.68 29.38
CA ARG A 94 -14.61 -4.67 28.89
C ARG A 94 -13.98 -3.56 28.04
N PHE A 95 -12.73 -3.20 28.32
CA PHE A 95 -12.04 -2.10 27.63
C PHE A 95 -11.42 -2.58 26.33
N GLU A 96 -10.82 -3.78 26.36
CA GLU A 96 -10.29 -4.49 25.20
C GLU A 96 -11.39 -4.73 24.16
N ARG A 97 -12.58 -5.10 24.64
CA ARG A 97 -13.78 -5.21 23.81
C ARG A 97 -14.16 -3.89 23.14
N ALA A 98 -14.07 -2.77 23.85
CA ALA A 98 -14.35 -1.45 23.27
C ALA A 98 -13.34 -1.08 22.18
N THR A 99 -12.06 -1.44 22.36
CA THR A 99 -11.00 -1.29 21.35
C THR A 99 -11.32 -2.11 20.09
N LEU A 100 -11.70 -3.39 20.22
CA LEU A 100 -12.09 -4.20 19.07
C LEU A 100 -13.33 -3.65 18.35
N ILE A 101 -14.32 -3.13 19.08
CA ILE A 101 -15.48 -2.47 18.47
C ILE A 101 -15.04 -1.26 17.62
N LYS A 102 -14.02 -0.50 18.06
CA LYS A 102 -13.48 0.62 17.29
C LYS A 102 -12.82 0.16 16.00
N TYR A 103 -12.03 -0.91 16.04
CA TYR A 103 -11.45 -1.53 14.84
C TYR A 103 -12.53 -2.01 13.88
N VAL A 104 -13.52 -2.78 14.36
CA VAL A 104 -14.63 -3.27 13.52
C VAL A 104 -15.38 -2.13 12.83
N LYS A 105 -15.63 -1.01 13.53
CA LYS A 105 -16.24 0.18 12.92
C LYS A 105 -15.39 0.78 11.80
N LYS A 106 -14.07 0.84 11.98
CA LYS A 106 -13.14 1.32 10.95
C LYS A 106 -13.10 0.38 9.76
N LEU A 107 -13.05 -0.93 10.00
CA LEU A 107 -13.09 -1.95 8.95
C LEU A 107 -14.37 -1.86 8.13
N ARG A 108 -15.55 -1.70 8.74
CA ARG A 108 -16.81 -1.48 8.01
C ARG A 108 -16.74 -0.29 7.09
N PHE A 109 -16.28 0.86 7.60
CA PHE A 109 -16.14 2.07 6.79
C PHE A 109 -15.23 1.87 5.57
N LEU A 110 -14.12 1.14 5.72
CA LEU A 110 -13.22 0.82 4.60
C LEU A 110 -13.86 -0.17 3.63
N ASN A 111 -14.58 -1.16 4.15
CA ASN A 111 -15.29 -2.17 3.36
C ASN A 111 -16.40 -1.56 2.51
N ASP A 112 -17.14 -0.59 3.06
CA ASP A 112 -18.18 0.14 2.34
C ASP A 112 -17.60 0.88 1.13
N PHE A 113 -16.37 1.42 1.22
CA PHE A 113 -15.71 2.01 0.06
C PHE A 113 -15.46 0.97 -1.04
N LEU A 114 -14.96 -0.21 -0.69
CA LEU A 114 -14.67 -1.28 -1.65
C LEU A 114 -15.95 -1.79 -2.35
N TYR A 115 -17.04 -1.99 -1.61
CA TYR A 115 -18.31 -2.44 -2.20
C TYR A 115 -18.97 -1.39 -3.10
N ASN A 116 -18.73 -0.11 -2.85
CA ASN A 116 -19.33 0.98 -3.63
C ASN A 116 -18.43 1.46 -4.76
N TYR A 117 -17.23 0.92 -4.90
CA TYR A 117 -16.35 1.25 -6.01
C TYR A 117 -16.99 0.77 -7.33
N LYS A 118 -16.98 1.65 -8.33
CA LYS A 118 -17.45 1.33 -9.68
C LYS A 118 -16.34 1.67 -10.67
N PRO A 119 -15.95 0.74 -11.55
CA PRO A 119 -14.98 1.04 -12.60
C PRO A 119 -15.47 2.19 -13.49
N ASP A 120 -14.57 3.13 -13.77
CA ASP A 120 -14.83 4.20 -14.72
C ASP A 120 -14.34 3.79 -16.10
N PHE A 121 -15.24 3.26 -16.93
CA PHE A 121 -14.94 2.83 -18.30
C PHE A 121 -14.47 3.97 -19.22
N SER A 122 -14.66 5.23 -18.84
CA SER A 122 -14.10 6.37 -19.60
C SER A 122 -12.57 6.46 -19.50
N THR A 123 -11.96 5.68 -18.59
CA THR A 123 -10.51 5.64 -18.40
C THR A 123 -9.78 4.65 -19.31
N ILE A 124 -10.49 3.87 -20.13
CA ILE A 124 -9.87 2.94 -21.08
C ILE A 124 -8.93 3.69 -22.03
N GLY A 125 -7.73 3.14 -22.24
CA GLY A 125 -6.65 3.74 -23.02
C GLY A 125 -5.77 4.73 -22.25
N ASN A 126 -6.18 5.16 -21.05
CA ASN A 126 -5.32 5.97 -20.18
C ASN A 126 -4.16 5.13 -19.62
N PRO A 127 -3.07 5.78 -19.15
CA PRO A 127 -1.99 5.09 -18.45
C PRO A 127 -2.49 4.29 -17.25
N LEU A 128 -2.04 3.04 -17.11
CA LEU A 128 -2.41 2.12 -16.03
C LEU A 128 -2.21 2.72 -14.63
N GLN A 129 -1.22 3.60 -14.47
CA GLN A 129 -0.90 4.25 -13.21
C GLN A 129 -2.03 5.15 -12.70
N ASN A 130 -2.91 5.63 -13.57
CA ASN A 130 -4.10 6.39 -13.18
C ASN A 130 -5.09 5.53 -12.39
N LEU A 131 -5.10 4.21 -12.62
CA LEU A 131 -5.87 3.24 -11.84
C LEU A 131 -5.08 2.75 -10.62
N VAL A 132 -3.81 2.38 -10.82
CA VAL A 132 -2.99 1.73 -9.78
C VAL A 132 -2.70 2.67 -8.61
N LYS A 133 -2.32 3.93 -8.85
CA LYS A 133 -1.94 4.86 -7.78
C LYS A 133 -3.04 5.09 -6.72
N PRO A 134 -4.28 5.47 -7.09
CA PRO A 134 -5.32 5.70 -6.09
C PRO A 134 -5.72 4.42 -5.36
N LEU A 135 -5.83 3.29 -6.07
CA LEU A 135 -6.17 2.01 -5.46
C LEU A 135 -5.06 1.48 -4.56
N GLY A 136 -3.82 1.52 -5.02
CA GLY A 136 -2.63 1.15 -4.23
C GLY A 136 -2.53 1.97 -2.95
N SER A 137 -2.75 3.29 -3.01
CA SER A 137 -2.78 4.14 -1.82
C SER A 137 -3.88 3.73 -0.83
N PHE A 138 -5.07 3.39 -1.32
CA PHE A 138 -6.15 2.87 -0.48
C PHE A 138 -5.78 1.51 0.13
N PHE A 139 -5.18 0.62 -0.66
CA PHE A 139 -4.78 -0.71 -0.23
C PHE A 139 -3.74 -0.68 0.88
N ILE A 140 -2.69 0.11 0.71
CA ILE A 140 -1.68 0.35 1.75
C ILE A 140 -2.38 0.83 3.04
N ARG A 141 -3.21 1.87 2.95
CA ARG A 141 -3.87 2.45 4.12
C ARG A 141 -4.68 1.44 4.92
N TYR A 142 -5.45 0.58 4.26
CA TYR A 142 -6.25 -0.40 4.99
C TYR A 142 -5.37 -1.55 5.52
N LEU A 143 -4.33 -1.96 4.79
CA LEU A 143 -3.40 -3.00 5.25
C LEU A 143 -2.61 -2.57 6.49
N GLU A 144 -2.19 -1.31 6.58
CA GLU A 144 -1.56 -0.79 7.80
C GLU A 144 -2.52 -0.83 9.00
N ILE A 145 -3.82 -0.62 8.78
CA ILE A 145 -4.83 -0.78 9.84
C ILE A 145 -5.00 -2.25 10.23
N ILE A 146 -4.95 -3.17 9.26
CA ILE A 146 -4.99 -4.61 9.50
C ILE A 146 -3.75 -5.07 10.26
N ASP A 147 -2.56 -4.54 9.96
CA ASP A 147 -1.34 -4.87 10.68
C ASP A 147 -1.43 -4.52 12.17
N LEU A 148 -1.81 -3.27 12.47
CA LEU A 148 -2.04 -2.82 13.84
C LEU A 148 -3.09 -3.67 14.57
N LEU A 149 -4.16 -4.06 13.87
CA LEU A 149 -5.17 -4.96 14.40
C LEU A 149 -4.60 -6.35 14.65
N ASN A 150 -3.81 -6.90 13.73
CA ASN A 150 -3.22 -8.23 13.84
C ASN A 150 -2.26 -8.30 15.03
N TYR A 151 -1.40 -7.29 15.19
CA TYR A 151 -0.52 -7.18 16.34
C TYR A 151 -1.33 -7.12 17.65
N TYR A 152 -2.34 -6.26 17.70
CA TYR A 152 -3.20 -6.15 18.89
C TYR A 152 -3.91 -7.48 19.21
N LEU A 153 -4.53 -8.10 18.21
CA LEU A 153 -5.36 -9.29 18.35
C LEU A 153 -4.54 -10.54 18.70
N THR A 154 -3.41 -10.75 18.04
CA THR A 154 -2.63 -12.00 18.14
C THR A 154 -1.59 -11.98 19.26
N GLN A 155 -1.09 -10.79 19.65
CA GLN A 155 -0.06 -10.63 20.67
C GLN A 155 -0.58 -9.97 21.94
N SER A 156 -0.96 -8.69 21.85
CA SER A 156 -1.27 -7.86 23.02
C SER A 156 -2.51 -8.35 23.76
N LEU A 157 -3.63 -8.50 23.04
CA LEU A 157 -4.89 -8.96 23.58
C LEU A 157 -4.84 -10.41 24.04
N ARG A 158 -4.08 -11.26 23.33
CA ARG A 158 -3.82 -12.64 23.75
C ARG A 158 -3.20 -12.67 25.15
N SER A 159 -2.10 -11.94 25.34
CA SER A 159 -1.38 -11.89 26.61
C SER A 159 -2.26 -11.32 27.72
N GLU A 160 -2.98 -10.24 27.43
CA GLU A 160 -3.90 -9.59 28.36
C GLU A 160 -5.07 -10.51 28.75
N THR A 161 -5.62 -11.26 27.80
CA THR A 161 -6.68 -12.24 28.04
C THR A 161 -6.20 -13.31 29.00
N ILE A 162 -5.05 -13.93 28.74
CA ILE A 162 -4.48 -14.96 29.61
C ILE A 162 -4.24 -14.41 31.02
N SER A 163 -3.67 -13.20 31.12
CA SER A 163 -3.38 -12.56 32.40
C SER A 163 -4.65 -12.26 33.21
N LYS A 164 -5.73 -11.78 32.56
CA LYS A 164 -6.97 -11.38 33.23
C LYS A 164 -7.95 -12.52 33.50
N THR A 165 -7.92 -13.58 32.70
CA THR A 165 -8.86 -14.72 32.84
C THR A 165 -8.21 -15.93 33.49
N LEU A 166 -6.87 -15.96 33.57
CA LEU A 166 -6.07 -17.08 34.08
C LEU A 166 -6.34 -18.39 33.34
N ASN A 167 -6.73 -18.32 32.06
CA ASN A 167 -6.96 -19.45 31.17
C ASN A 167 -6.74 -19.05 29.70
N GLN A 168 -6.89 -20.00 28.78
CA GLN A 168 -6.72 -19.79 27.34
C GLN A 168 -8.03 -19.94 26.54
N ASP A 169 -9.18 -19.99 27.22
CA ASP A 169 -10.49 -20.33 26.63
C ASP A 169 -10.92 -19.36 25.52
N LEU A 170 -10.52 -18.09 25.62
CA LEU A 170 -10.92 -17.01 24.71
C LEU A 170 -9.75 -16.48 23.86
N VAL A 171 -8.66 -17.24 23.78
CA VAL A 171 -7.48 -16.89 22.98
C VAL A 171 -7.58 -17.55 21.60
N LEU A 172 -7.03 -16.89 20.59
CA LEU A 172 -6.88 -17.46 19.25
C LEU A 172 -5.97 -18.70 19.26
N SER A 173 -6.36 -19.72 18.50
CA SER A 173 -5.51 -20.88 18.28
C SER A 173 -4.19 -20.48 17.59
N PRO A 174 -3.07 -21.18 17.86
CA PRO A 174 -1.81 -20.93 17.15
C PRO A 174 -1.95 -21.04 15.63
N GLY A 175 -2.76 -21.99 15.14
CA GLY A 175 -3.06 -22.12 13.71
C GLY A 175 -3.76 -20.88 13.13
N SER A 176 -4.66 -20.25 13.89
CA SER A 176 -5.30 -19.01 13.46
C SER A 176 -4.36 -17.82 13.46
N ILE A 177 -3.42 -17.73 14.39
CA ILE A 177 -2.40 -16.68 14.40
C ILE A 177 -1.50 -16.84 13.17
N ALA A 178 -1.04 -18.05 12.89
CA ALA A 178 -0.24 -18.34 11.70
C ALA A 178 -0.99 -18.04 10.40
N MET A 179 -2.29 -18.37 10.33
CA MET A 179 -3.10 -18.06 9.16
C MET A 179 -3.31 -16.55 8.98
N VAL A 180 -3.56 -15.80 10.07
CA VAL A 180 -3.67 -14.34 10.04
C VAL A 180 -2.40 -13.70 9.45
N ASP A 181 -1.23 -14.11 9.93
CA ASP A 181 0.07 -13.61 9.42
C ASP A 181 0.30 -14.00 7.96
N LYS A 182 0.09 -15.27 7.61
CA LYS A 182 0.23 -15.77 6.24
C LYS A 182 -0.66 -15.00 5.27
N THR A 183 -1.96 -14.88 5.57
CA THR A 183 -2.90 -14.17 4.70
C THR A 183 -2.51 -12.70 4.58
N TYR A 184 -2.16 -12.03 5.69
CA TYR A 184 -1.70 -10.63 5.65
C TYR A 184 -0.48 -10.45 4.73
N ARG A 185 0.55 -11.29 4.87
CA ARG A 185 1.75 -11.26 4.01
C ARG A 185 1.43 -11.45 2.53
N VAL A 186 0.48 -12.33 2.18
CA VAL A 186 0.06 -12.51 0.78
C VAL A 186 -0.63 -11.26 0.24
N TYR A 187 -1.50 -10.63 1.03
CA TYR A 187 -2.17 -9.40 0.62
C TYR A 187 -1.19 -8.22 0.48
N VAL A 188 -0.23 -8.10 1.40
CA VAL A 188 0.89 -7.16 1.28
C VAL A 188 1.67 -7.43 0.00
N LYS A 189 2.01 -8.69 -0.30
CA LYS A 189 2.75 -9.02 -1.51
C LYS A 189 1.98 -8.67 -2.78
N PHE A 190 0.67 -8.93 -2.80
CA PHE A 190 -0.19 -8.51 -3.90
C PHE A 190 -0.14 -6.99 -4.10
N VAL A 191 -0.25 -6.19 -3.03
CA VAL A 191 -0.21 -4.72 -3.13
C VAL A 191 1.16 -4.23 -3.58
N GLN A 192 2.23 -4.84 -3.08
CA GLN A 192 3.59 -4.59 -3.54
C GLN A 192 3.67 -4.86 -5.06
N TRP A 193 3.23 -6.04 -5.51
CA TRP A 193 3.21 -6.41 -6.93
C TRP A 193 2.36 -5.43 -7.76
N PHE A 194 1.15 -5.12 -7.33
CA PHE A 194 0.22 -4.26 -8.06
C PHE A 194 0.80 -2.87 -8.33
N ILE A 195 1.56 -2.34 -7.36
CA ILE A 195 2.20 -1.02 -7.47
C ILE A 195 3.52 -1.12 -8.24
N GLU A 196 4.45 -1.97 -7.79
CA GLU A 196 5.81 -2.05 -8.31
C GLU A 196 5.85 -2.60 -9.74
N SER A 197 4.94 -3.50 -10.12
CA SER A 197 4.90 -4.05 -11.49
C SER A 197 4.46 -3.01 -12.53
N SER A 198 3.63 -2.03 -12.13
CA SER A 198 3.02 -1.06 -13.04
C SER A 198 3.94 0.12 -13.39
N SER A 199 4.94 0.43 -12.58
CA SER A 199 5.90 1.52 -12.86
C SER A 199 7.08 1.47 -11.89
N SER A 200 8.27 1.75 -12.42
CA SER A 200 9.50 1.93 -11.63
C SER A 200 9.51 3.21 -10.79
N VAL A 201 8.63 4.18 -11.07
CA VAL A 201 8.66 5.55 -10.52
C VAL A 201 7.80 5.71 -9.26
N THR A 202 6.93 4.74 -8.93
CA THR A 202 5.94 4.85 -7.83
C THR A 202 6.48 4.59 -6.42
N THR A 203 7.79 4.46 -6.24
CA THR A 203 8.39 3.82 -5.05
C THR A 203 8.59 4.72 -3.83
N GLY A 204 8.49 6.05 -3.95
CA GLY A 204 8.72 6.96 -2.81
C GLY A 204 7.56 6.99 -1.81
N ASP A 205 6.35 7.30 -2.29
CA ASP A 205 5.19 7.61 -1.42
C ASP A 205 4.27 6.41 -1.17
N LEU A 206 4.40 5.34 -1.96
CA LEU A 206 3.57 4.14 -1.89
C LEU A 206 4.37 2.95 -1.36
N THR A 207 4.82 3.07 -0.12
CA THR A 207 5.53 2.00 0.59
C THR A 207 4.72 1.49 1.77
N MET A 208 4.86 0.21 2.08
CA MET A 208 4.28 -0.40 3.28
C MET A 208 5.37 -0.58 4.34
N GLU A 209 5.03 -0.30 5.60
CA GLU A 209 5.98 -0.35 6.71
C GLU A 209 6.64 -1.72 6.81
N VAL A 210 5.84 -2.80 6.78
CA VAL A 210 6.34 -4.17 6.91
C VAL A 210 7.35 -4.55 5.81
N VAL A 211 7.17 -4.07 4.58
CA VAL A 211 8.10 -4.35 3.47
C VAL A 211 9.42 -3.61 3.69
N GLN A 212 9.37 -2.33 4.04
CA GLN A 212 10.57 -1.52 4.28
C GLN A 212 11.34 -2.02 5.50
N PHE A 213 10.64 -2.38 6.58
CA PHE A 213 11.22 -2.95 7.77
C PHE A 213 11.92 -4.28 7.46
N THR A 214 11.25 -5.19 6.75
CA THR A 214 11.82 -6.51 6.40
C THR A 214 13.06 -6.35 5.53
N ARG A 215 13.03 -5.46 4.51
CA ARG A 215 14.20 -5.15 3.68
C ARG A 215 15.36 -4.61 4.51
N LYS A 216 15.09 -3.69 5.43
CA LYS A 216 16.12 -3.11 6.31
C LYS A 216 16.77 -4.17 7.20
N CYS A 217 15.98 -5.05 7.84
CA CYS A 217 16.52 -6.14 8.63
C CYS A 217 17.38 -7.09 7.80
N ALA A 218 16.92 -7.47 6.60
CA ALA A 218 17.69 -8.33 5.70
C ALA A 218 19.04 -7.71 5.31
N MET A 219 19.07 -6.40 5.05
CA MET A 219 20.32 -5.67 4.77
C MET A 219 21.25 -5.62 5.98
N GLU A 220 20.72 -5.42 7.19
CA GLU A 220 21.49 -5.40 8.44
C GLU A 220 22.07 -6.80 8.76
N ASP A 221 21.32 -7.85 8.47
CA ASP A 221 21.69 -9.25 8.70
C ASP A 221 22.57 -9.84 7.57
N GLY A 222 22.82 -9.08 6.50
CA GLY A 222 23.63 -9.51 5.35
C GLY A 222 22.98 -10.64 4.53
N ILE A 223 21.64 -10.72 4.53
CA ILE A 223 20.88 -11.70 3.76
C ILE A 223 20.95 -11.32 2.28
N ASP A 224 21.28 -12.30 1.42
CA ASP A 224 21.18 -12.13 -0.02
C ASP A 224 19.71 -12.06 -0.45
N LEU A 225 19.30 -10.90 -0.96
CA LEU A 225 17.93 -10.66 -1.42
C LEU A 225 17.59 -11.48 -2.68
N GLY A 226 18.60 -11.96 -3.41
CA GLY A 226 18.42 -12.78 -4.62
C GLY A 226 17.99 -14.24 -4.35
N GLU A 227 18.26 -14.77 -3.15
CA GLU A 227 18.00 -16.18 -2.78
C GLU A 227 17.25 -16.30 -1.44
N THR A 228 16.21 -15.48 -1.26
CA THR A 228 15.42 -15.46 -0.02
C THR A 228 14.09 -16.21 -0.12
N ASP A 229 13.80 -17.00 0.93
CA ASP A 229 12.51 -17.66 1.12
C ASP A 229 11.41 -16.69 1.61
N ASP A 230 11.76 -15.48 2.07
CA ASP A 230 10.76 -14.51 2.51
C ASP A 230 10.09 -13.84 1.30
N VAL A 231 8.80 -14.12 1.14
CA VAL A 231 7.94 -13.56 0.09
C VAL A 231 8.00 -12.03 0.00
N LEU A 232 8.20 -11.31 1.11
CA LEU A 232 8.26 -9.84 1.12
C LEU A 232 9.59 -9.28 0.59
N LEU A 233 10.64 -10.10 0.59
CA LEU A 233 11.97 -9.71 0.10
C LEU A 233 12.15 -10.02 -1.39
N GLN A 234 11.37 -10.93 -1.94
CA GLN A 234 11.40 -11.26 -3.37
C GLN A 234 11.14 -10.02 -4.24
N GLU A 235 11.94 -9.82 -5.27
CA GLU A 235 11.78 -8.70 -6.19
C GLU A 235 10.49 -8.84 -7.03
N VAL A 236 9.85 -7.70 -7.31
CA VAL A 236 8.72 -7.63 -8.23
C VAL A 236 9.25 -7.28 -9.61
N GLN A 237 9.01 -8.17 -10.58
CA GLN A 237 9.32 -7.88 -11.98
C GLN A 237 8.31 -6.89 -12.57
N LEU A 238 8.83 -5.99 -13.39
CA LEU A 238 8.03 -5.04 -14.17
C LEU A 238 7.26 -5.80 -15.23
N VAL A 239 5.97 -5.50 -15.37
CA VAL A 239 5.18 -6.01 -16.50
C VAL A 239 5.50 -5.23 -17.77
N THR A 240 5.53 -5.95 -18.88
CA THR A 240 5.93 -5.44 -20.20
C THR A 240 4.74 -5.17 -21.13
N SER A 241 3.54 -5.63 -20.77
CA SER A 241 2.33 -5.36 -21.54
C SER A 241 1.07 -5.35 -20.66
N SER A 242 0.00 -4.70 -21.15
CA SER A 242 -1.30 -4.74 -20.48
C SER A 242 -1.86 -6.17 -20.42
N GLU A 243 -1.62 -6.99 -21.44
CA GLU A 243 -2.03 -8.41 -21.47
C GLU A 243 -1.31 -9.24 -20.40
N GLU A 244 -0.02 -9.01 -20.20
CA GLU A 244 0.74 -9.66 -19.11
C GLU A 244 0.18 -9.23 -17.74
N PHE A 245 -0.14 -7.94 -17.57
CA PHE A 245 -0.76 -7.44 -16.35
C PHE A 245 -2.13 -8.08 -16.10
N GLU A 246 -2.96 -8.27 -17.13
CA GLU A 246 -4.26 -8.94 -17.03
C GLU A 246 -4.12 -10.38 -16.54
N ASP A 247 -3.25 -11.17 -17.17
CA ASP A 247 -3.02 -12.58 -16.81
C ASP A 247 -2.53 -12.72 -15.36
N LEU A 248 -1.56 -11.88 -14.97
CA LEU A 248 -1.05 -11.86 -13.60
C LEU A 248 -2.09 -11.37 -12.59
N LEU A 249 -2.91 -10.37 -12.94
CA LEU A 249 -3.97 -9.86 -12.08
C LEU A 249 -5.03 -10.94 -11.82
N ASP A 250 -5.40 -11.71 -12.84
CA ASP A 250 -6.33 -12.84 -12.68
C ASP A 250 -5.75 -13.94 -11.78
N LYS A 251 -4.47 -14.30 -11.96
CA LYS A 251 -3.78 -15.25 -11.09
C LYS A 251 -3.75 -14.77 -9.64
N TRP A 252 -3.44 -13.49 -9.41
CA TRP A 252 -3.47 -12.89 -8.09
C TRP A 252 -4.87 -12.91 -7.47
N LYS A 253 -5.90 -12.58 -8.25
CA LYS A 253 -7.30 -12.68 -7.80
C LYS A 253 -7.61 -14.09 -7.25
N GLN A 254 -7.18 -15.14 -7.95
CA GLN A 254 -7.37 -16.52 -7.51
C GLN A 254 -6.62 -16.79 -6.20
N VAL A 255 -5.34 -16.41 -6.11
CA VAL A 255 -4.52 -16.56 -4.89
C VAL A 255 -5.17 -15.87 -3.69
N LEU A 256 -5.64 -14.64 -3.85
CA LEU A 256 -6.32 -13.89 -2.79
C LEU A 256 -7.61 -14.60 -2.33
N SER A 257 -8.39 -15.12 -3.29
CA SER A 257 -9.62 -15.85 -2.98
C SER A 257 -9.35 -17.12 -2.16
N PHE A 258 -8.33 -17.89 -2.53
CA PHE A 258 -7.91 -19.07 -1.76
C PHE A 258 -7.48 -18.70 -0.35
N GLN A 259 -6.60 -17.69 -0.19
CA GLN A 259 -6.16 -17.26 1.14
C GLN A 259 -7.31 -16.74 2.00
N CYS A 260 -8.27 -16.03 1.41
CA CYS A 260 -9.45 -15.54 2.12
C CYS A 260 -10.35 -16.68 2.61
N THR A 261 -10.44 -17.76 1.85
CA THR A 261 -11.21 -18.97 2.22
C THR A 261 -10.55 -19.70 3.38
N ASP A 262 -9.24 -19.97 3.28
CA ASP A 262 -8.45 -20.62 4.34
C ASP A 262 -8.55 -19.85 5.67
N LEU A 263 -8.53 -18.51 5.60
CA LEU A 263 -8.69 -17.65 6.76
C LEU A 263 -10.08 -17.79 7.39
N ASP A 264 -11.14 -17.78 6.57
CA ASP A 264 -12.52 -17.92 7.05
C ASP A 264 -12.74 -19.25 7.77
N ASP A 265 -12.26 -20.34 7.19
CA ASP A 265 -12.35 -21.68 7.79
C ASP A 265 -11.67 -21.67 9.17
N THR A 266 -10.47 -21.11 9.24
CA THR A 266 -9.70 -21.03 10.49
C THR A 266 -10.37 -20.14 11.55
N PHE A 267 -10.98 -19.02 11.13
CA PHE A 267 -11.80 -18.19 12.00
C PHE A 267 -13.05 -18.92 12.51
N ASN A 268 -13.72 -19.68 11.64
CA ASN A 268 -14.92 -20.44 12.01
C ASN A 268 -14.60 -21.58 12.98
N GLU A 269 -13.43 -22.20 12.89
CA GLU A 269 -12.95 -23.18 13.88
C GLU A 269 -12.81 -22.56 15.28
N ASN A 270 -12.21 -21.36 15.38
CA ASN A 270 -12.07 -20.64 16.64
C ASN A 270 -13.43 -20.25 17.23
N VAL A 271 -14.33 -19.74 16.39
CA VAL A 271 -15.71 -19.44 16.79
C VAL A 271 -16.42 -20.69 17.31
N LYS A 272 -16.29 -21.82 16.63
CA LYS A 272 -16.89 -23.10 17.04
C LYS A 272 -16.34 -23.54 18.40
N HIS A 273 -15.04 -23.41 18.62
CA HIS A 273 -14.40 -23.70 19.90
C HIS A 273 -14.99 -22.84 21.02
N TRP A 274 -15.10 -21.52 20.82
CA TRP A 274 -15.69 -20.62 21.82
C TRP A 274 -17.17 -20.90 22.06
N SER A 275 -17.94 -21.22 21.03
CA SER A 275 -19.35 -21.62 21.21
C SER A 275 -19.46 -22.84 22.12
N GLN A 276 -18.63 -23.86 21.92
CA GLN A 276 -18.63 -25.05 22.76
C GLN A 276 -18.28 -24.75 24.22
N LEU A 277 -17.37 -23.81 24.48
CA LEU A 277 -16.97 -23.44 25.85
C LEU A 277 -17.98 -22.54 26.56
N PHE A 278 -18.56 -21.56 25.85
CA PHE A 278 -19.35 -20.48 26.43
C PHE A 278 -20.87 -20.67 26.31
N ASP A 279 -21.34 -21.54 25.42
CA ASP A 279 -22.78 -21.80 25.24
C ASP A 279 -23.21 -23.07 25.99
N LYS A 280 -22.36 -24.12 26.07
CA LYS A 280 -22.65 -25.31 26.89
C LYS A 280 -22.70 -25.04 28.40
N ARG A 281 -22.11 -23.95 28.87
CA ARG A 281 -22.19 -23.51 30.28
C ARG A 281 -23.54 -22.87 30.64
N LYS A 282 -24.46 -22.66 29.68
CA LYS A 282 -25.83 -22.17 29.97
C LYS A 282 -26.78 -23.27 30.42
N ASP A 283 -26.47 -24.53 30.15
CA ASP A 283 -27.34 -25.68 30.45
C ASP A 283 -26.97 -26.42 31.74
N LYS A 284 -26.06 -25.85 32.55
CA LYS A 284 -25.70 -26.31 33.90
C LYS A 284 -25.89 -25.18 34.89
#